data_AF-A0A2D5KCZ8-F1
#
_entry.id   AF-A0A2D5KCZ8-F1
#
_cell.length_a   1.000
_cell.length_b   1.000
_cell.length_c   1.000
_cell.angle_alpha   90.00
_cell.angle_beta   90.00
_cell.angle_gamma   90.00
#
_symmetry.space_group_name_H-M   'P 1'
#
loop_
_entity.id
_entity.type
_entity.pdbx_description
1 polymer ?
#
loop_
_entity_poly.entity_id
_entity_poly.type
_entity_poly.pdbx_seq_one_letter_code
_entity_poly.pdbx_strand_id
1 'polypeptide(L)'
;MKYYFQILFILFYSFSTAQNCEEVDSNIINCVDSANRKQGYWIVFDTTLLITRSHFDGESSVAQMERRPIAKGFYQNNDKIGVWEYLPIHDWRMIQKKHTIDYKGDKSKIIHVLDSNYMSKIYINSDSTQIHGYYLVGNDSITVNCYDSLCHFNLMGQNFLTFDYKEMTDFDYYIDRLQNKIYNREIKKINTR
;
A
#
# COMPACT_ATOMS: atom_id res chain seq x y z
N MET A 1 26.30 -18.72 -48.06
CA MET A 1 26.34 -19.05 -46.61
C MET A 1 26.35 -17.84 -45.66
N LYS A 2 26.71 -16.61 -46.08
CA LYS A 2 26.72 -15.43 -45.19
C LYS A 2 25.32 -14.90 -44.80
N TYR A 3 24.33 -15.01 -45.69
CA TYR A 3 22.99 -14.47 -45.46
C TYR A 3 22.09 -15.33 -44.56
N TYR A 4 22.30 -16.65 -44.52
CA TYR A 4 21.51 -17.55 -43.66
C TYR A 4 21.74 -17.28 -42.17
N PHE A 5 22.98 -16.96 -41.78
CA PHE A 5 23.30 -16.60 -40.39
C PHE A 5 22.65 -15.28 -39.96
N GLN A 6 22.56 -14.29 -40.86
CA GLN A 6 21.89 -13.02 -40.58
C GLN A 6 20.37 -13.20 -40.43
N ILE A 7 19.75 -14.02 -41.28
CA ILE A 7 18.30 -14.31 -41.20
C ILE A 7 17.97 -15.05 -39.90
N LEU A 8 18.78 -16.04 -39.50
CA LEU A 8 18.64 -16.72 -38.21
C LEU A 8 18.79 -15.75 -37.03
N PHE A 9 19.75 -14.83 -37.06
CA PHE A 9 19.96 -13.86 -36.00
C PHE A 9 18.79 -12.86 -35.87
N ILE A 10 18.20 -12.42 -36.98
CA ILE A 10 17.01 -11.56 -37.00
C ILE A 10 15.78 -12.29 -36.43
N LEU A 11 15.61 -13.57 -36.77
CA LEU A 11 14.52 -14.41 -36.25
C LEU A 11 14.67 -14.64 -34.73
N PHE A 12 15.88 -14.93 -34.22
CA PHE A 12 16.10 -15.06 -32.78
C PHE A 12 15.87 -13.75 -32.01
N TYR A 13 16.25 -12.61 -32.58
CA TYR A 13 15.99 -11.30 -31.95
C TYR A 13 14.50 -10.98 -31.85
N SER A 14 13.70 -11.33 -32.87
CA SER A 14 12.27 -11.04 -32.89
C SER A 14 11.45 -11.92 -31.94
N PHE A 15 11.93 -13.11 -31.57
CA PHE A 15 11.35 -13.91 -30.48
C PHE A 15 11.74 -13.40 -29.07
N SER A 16 12.85 -12.67 -28.92
CA SER A 16 13.33 -12.21 -27.61
C SER A 16 12.59 -11.00 -27.03
N THR A 17 11.73 -10.36 -27.81
CA THR A 17 10.98 -9.15 -27.42
C THR A 17 9.47 -9.36 -27.33
N ALA A 18 8.99 -10.61 -27.24
CA ALA A 18 7.58 -10.86 -27.01
C ALA A 18 7.19 -10.41 -25.59
N GLN A 19 6.51 -9.26 -25.49
CA GLN A 19 5.80 -8.86 -24.29
C GLN A 19 4.40 -9.46 -24.36
N ASN A 20 4.00 -10.20 -23.33
CA ASN A 20 2.62 -10.64 -23.19
C ASN A 20 1.86 -9.51 -22.50
N CYS A 21 1.05 -8.78 -23.26
CA CYS A 21 0.27 -7.66 -22.76
C CYS A 21 -1.22 -8.02 -22.73
N GLU A 22 -1.87 -7.72 -21.61
CA GLU A 22 -3.32 -7.76 -21.46
C GLU A 22 -3.88 -6.37 -21.76
N GLU A 23 -4.91 -6.33 -22.60
CA GLU A 23 -5.63 -5.12 -22.97
C GLU A 23 -7.07 -5.17 -22.45
N VAL A 24 -7.54 -4.07 -21.87
CA VAL A 24 -8.97 -3.85 -21.59
C VAL A 24 -9.35 -2.52 -22.21
N ASP A 25 -10.44 -2.48 -22.98
CA ASP A 25 -10.92 -1.31 -23.70
C ASP A 25 -9.83 -0.62 -24.56
N SER A 26 -9.02 -1.43 -25.26
CA SER A 26 -7.91 -0.98 -26.12
C SER A 26 -6.76 -0.26 -25.40
N ASN A 27 -6.71 -0.33 -24.06
CA ASN A 27 -5.58 0.17 -23.27
C ASN A 27 -4.72 -1.00 -22.81
N ILE A 28 -3.41 -0.91 -23.04
CA ILE A 28 -2.42 -1.85 -22.51
C ILE A 28 -2.34 -1.65 -20.99
N ILE A 29 -2.72 -2.67 -20.23
CA ILE A 29 -2.81 -2.63 -18.77
C ILE A 29 -1.63 -3.43 -18.19
N ASN A 30 -1.64 -4.75 -18.36
CA ASN A 30 -0.63 -5.62 -17.76
C ASN A 30 0.33 -6.17 -18.81
N CYS A 31 1.60 -5.77 -18.82
CA CYS A 31 2.61 -6.43 -19.65
C CYS A 31 3.56 -7.25 -18.79
N VAL A 32 3.89 -8.44 -19.27
CA VAL A 32 4.99 -9.25 -18.75
C VAL A 32 6.03 -9.36 -19.86
N ASP A 33 7.24 -8.87 -19.59
CA ASP A 33 8.32 -8.96 -20.56
C ASP A 33 8.89 -10.38 -20.67
N SER A 34 9.77 -10.61 -21.64
CA SER A 34 10.39 -11.92 -21.89
C SER A 34 11.25 -12.45 -20.72
N ALA A 35 11.56 -11.60 -19.73
CA ALA A 35 12.24 -11.97 -18.49
C ALA A 35 11.25 -12.20 -17.33
N ASN A 36 9.95 -12.35 -17.61
CA ASN A 36 8.87 -12.47 -16.63
C ASN A 36 8.76 -11.28 -15.67
N ARG A 37 9.16 -10.08 -16.11
CA ARG A 37 9.03 -8.86 -15.30
C ARG A 37 7.77 -8.11 -15.66
N LYS A 38 7.03 -7.69 -14.63
CA LYS A 38 5.84 -6.85 -14.75
C LYS A 38 6.22 -5.45 -15.22
N GLN A 39 5.46 -4.97 -16.19
CA GLN A 39 5.53 -3.63 -16.78
C GLN A 39 4.10 -3.08 -16.92
N GLY A 40 3.95 -1.76 -16.87
CA GLY A 40 2.67 -1.11 -17.14
C GLY A 40 1.77 -0.99 -15.91
N TYR A 41 0.47 -0.83 -16.12
CA TYR A 41 -0.52 -0.54 -15.09
C TYR A 41 -1.21 -1.82 -14.59
N TRP A 42 -1.10 -2.11 -13.30
CA TRP A 42 -1.63 -3.33 -12.72
C TRP A 42 -2.75 -3.07 -11.72
N ILE A 43 -3.74 -3.97 -11.70
CA ILE A 43 -4.72 -4.09 -10.63
C ILE A 43 -4.45 -5.40 -9.90
N VAL A 44 -4.20 -5.30 -8.59
CA VAL A 44 -3.99 -6.44 -7.69
C VAL A 44 -5.32 -6.79 -7.05
N PHE A 45 -5.67 -8.07 -7.08
CA PHE A 45 -6.90 -8.59 -6.50
C PHE A 45 -6.59 -9.50 -5.30
N ASP A 46 -7.41 -9.41 -4.26
CA ASP A 46 -7.50 -10.44 -3.23
C ASP A 46 -8.60 -11.43 -3.61
N THR A 47 -8.38 -12.70 -3.22
CA THR A 47 -9.33 -13.79 -3.39
C THR A 47 -9.75 -14.27 -2.01
N THR A 48 -10.93 -13.85 -1.57
CA THR A 48 -11.51 -14.30 -0.31
C THR A 48 -12.55 -15.38 -0.58
N LEU A 49 -12.49 -16.48 0.18
CA LEU A 49 -13.53 -17.51 0.17
C LEU A 49 -14.65 -17.07 1.13
N LEU A 50 -15.82 -16.74 0.59
CA LEU A 50 -17.01 -16.51 1.39
C LEU A 50 -17.71 -17.84 1.62
N ILE A 51 -17.81 -18.26 2.89
CA ILE A 51 -18.58 -19.43 3.29
C ILE A 51 -19.87 -18.92 3.94
N THR A 52 -20.99 -19.02 3.23
CA THR A 52 -22.32 -18.81 3.82
C THR A 52 -22.79 -20.12 4.45
N ARG A 53 -23.02 -20.11 5.77
CA ARG A 53 -23.77 -21.17 6.46
C ARG A 53 -25.22 -20.76 6.56
N SER A 54 -26.12 -21.56 5.97
CA SER A 54 -27.55 -21.48 6.28
C SER A 54 -27.77 -21.93 7.72
N HIS A 55 -28.60 -21.21 8.48
CA HIS A 55 -29.04 -21.60 9.82
C HIS A 55 -30.28 -22.50 9.83
N PHE A 56 -30.82 -22.83 8.66
CA PHE A 56 -31.96 -23.74 8.52
C PHE A 56 -31.50 -25.08 7.95
N ASP A 57 -32.06 -26.15 8.53
CA ASP A 57 -31.67 -27.55 8.42
C ASP A 57 -31.29 -28.01 6.99
N GLY A 58 -30.09 -28.59 6.88
CA GLY A 58 -29.79 -29.61 5.88
C GLY A 58 -29.20 -29.16 4.54
N GLU A 59 -29.10 -27.86 4.22
CA GLU A 59 -28.56 -27.44 2.92
C GLU A 59 -27.08 -27.02 2.96
N SER A 60 -26.36 -27.55 1.96
CA SER A 60 -24.94 -27.43 1.67
C SER A 60 -24.43 -25.98 1.75
N SER A 61 -23.30 -25.77 2.43
CA SER A 61 -22.57 -24.51 2.38
C SER A 61 -22.12 -24.22 0.94
N VAL A 62 -22.58 -23.11 0.36
CA VAL A 62 -22.07 -22.62 -0.93
C VAL A 62 -20.85 -21.75 -0.64
N ALA A 63 -19.70 -22.19 -1.12
CA ALA A 63 -18.50 -21.36 -1.10
C ALA A 63 -18.51 -20.47 -2.35
N GLN A 64 -18.65 -19.16 -2.18
CA GLN A 64 -18.49 -18.20 -3.27
C GLN A 64 -17.10 -17.59 -3.20
N MET A 65 -16.34 -17.68 -4.29
CA MET A 65 -15.04 -17.03 -4.39
C MET A 65 -15.26 -15.62 -4.94
N GLU A 66 -14.94 -14.61 -4.13
CA GLU A 66 -15.03 -13.22 -4.54
C GLU A 66 -13.63 -12.69 -4.85
N ARG A 67 -13.49 -12.07 -6.02
CA ARG A 67 -12.28 -11.33 -6.41
C ARG A 67 -12.54 -9.85 -6.21
N ARG A 68 -11.76 -9.22 -5.32
CA ARG A 68 -11.87 -7.80 -5.02
C ARG A 68 -10.56 -7.09 -5.32
N PRO A 69 -10.56 -5.96 -6.04
CA PRO A 69 -9.33 -5.20 -6.24
C PRO A 69 -8.90 -4.59 -4.91
N ILE A 70 -7.63 -4.78 -4.55
CA ILE A 70 -7.03 -4.26 -3.31
C ILE A 70 -5.98 -3.19 -3.56
N ALA A 71 -5.38 -3.14 -4.74
CA ALA A 71 -4.44 -2.10 -5.11
C ALA A 71 -4.37 -1.93 -6.62
N LYS A 72 -3.97 -0.74 -7.07
CA LYS A 72 -3.71 -0.48 -8.49
C LYS A 72 -2.63 0.58 -8.69
N GLY A 73 -1.80 0.42 -9.71
CA GLY A 73 -0.68 1.33 -9.98
C GLY A 73 0.30 0.77 -11.01
N PHE A 74 1.42 1.45 -11.25
CA PHE A 74 2.37 1.06 -12.29
C PHE A 74 3.53 0.21 -11.76
N TYR A 75 3.94 -0.76 -12.58
CA TYR A 75 5.20 -1.49 -12.43
C TYR A 75 6.19 -1.10 -13.52
N GLN A 76 7.47 -1.11 -13.17
CA GLN A 76 8.59 -1.11 -14.09
C GLN A 76 9.61 -2.15 -13.62
N ASN A 77 9.89 -3.16 -14.43
CA ASN A 77 10.81 -4.26 -14.09
C ASN A 77 10.49 -4.97 -12.75
N ASN A 78 9.22 -5.24 -12.46
CA ASN A 78 8.70 -5.73 -11.16
C ASN A 78 8.69 -4.73 -10.00
N ASP A 79 9.28 -3.54 -10.15
CA ASP A 79 9.25 -2.52 -9.10
C ASP A 79 8.00 -1.66 -9.23
N LYS A 80 7.33 -1.41 -8.10
CA LYS A 80 6.23 -0.44 -8.04
C LYS A 80 6.79 0.96 -8.26
N ILE A 81 6.20 1.72 -9.17
CA ILE A 81 6.63 3.09 -9.48
C ILE A 81 5.45 4.07 -9.44
N GLY A 82 5.75 5.32 -9.10
CA GLY A 82 4.76 6.39 -9.05
C GLY A 82 3.66 6.12 -8.02
N VAL A 83 2.46 6.62 -8.29
CA VAL A 83 1.35 6.55 -7.35
C VAL A 83 0.61 5.22 -7.47
N TRP A 84 0.51 4.53 -6.35
CA TRP A 84 -0.32 3.35 -6.15
C TRP A 84 -1.52 3.69 -5.28
N GLU A 85 -2.71 3.32 -5.70
CA GLU A 85 -3.93 3.43 -4.91
C GLU A 85 -4.24 2.08 -4.26
N TYR A 86 -4.38 2.07 -2.94
CA TYR A 86 -4.79 0.91 -2.17
C TYR A 86 -6.24 1.09 -1.74
N LEU A 87 -7.05 0.10 -2.09
CA LEU A 87 -8.48 0.09 -1.86
C LEU A 87 -8.75 -0.53 -0.48
N PRO A 88 -9.76 -0.02 0.24
CA PRO A 88 -10.10 -0.54 1.56
C PRO A 88 -10.51 -2.02 1.45
N ILE A 89 -9.87 -2.87 2.25
CA ILE A 89 -10.29 -4.25 2.42
C ILE A 89 -11.43 -4.24 3.46
N HIS A 90 -12.56 -4.85 3.12
CA HIS A 90 -13.67 -5.05 4.06
C HIS A 90 -13.29 -6.08 5.13
N ASP A 91 -12.50 -5.66 6.11
CA ASP A 91 -12.43 -6.34 7.40
C ASP A 91 -13.36 -5.58 8.36
N TRP A 92 -14.28 -6.31 8.99
CA TRP A 92 -15.26 -5.83 9.96
C TRP A 92 -14.62 -5.17 11.19
N ARG A 93 -13.29 -5.26 11.32
CA ARG A 93 -12.49 -4.66 12.39
C ARG A 93 -11.62 -3.49 11.94
N MET A 94 -11.45 -3.23 10.64
CA MET A 94 -10.54 -2.18 10.15
C MET A 94 -11.32 -1.08 9.43
N ILE A 95 -11.16 0.13 9.94
CA ILE A 95 -11.71 1.36 9.35
C ILE A 95 -11.21 1.47 7.90
N GLN A 96 -12.14 1.82 7.01
CA GLN A 96 -11.95 1.92 5.56
C GLN A 96 -10.97 3.04 5.21
N LYS A 97 -9.69 2.71 5.03
CA LYS A 97 -8.68 3.71 4.65
C LYS A 97 -8.26 3.52 3.20
N LYS A 98 -8.74 4.40 2.32
CA LYS A 98 -8.09 4.60 1.03
C LYS A 98 -6.76 5.32 1.29
N HIS A 99 -5.68 4.71 0.86
CA HIS A 99 -4.37 5.34 0.91
C HIS A 99 -3.70 5.25 -0.45
N THR A 100 -2.89 6.25 -0.76
CA THR A 100 -2.00 6.22 -1.91
C THR A 100 -0.56 6.17 -1.45
N ILE A 101 0.28 5.42 -2.16
CA ILE A 101 1.73 5.36 -1.92
C ILE A 101 2.43 5.80 -3.19
N ASP A 102 3.23 6.85 -3.10
CA ASP A 102 4.08 7.36 -4.17
C ASP A 102 5.48 6.74 -4.03
N TYR A 103 5.79 5.77 -4.89
CA TYR A 103 7.07 5.09 -4.96
C TYR A 103 8.06 5.89 -5.82
N LYS A 104 9.13 6.38 -5.20
CA LYS A 104 10.16 7.20 -5.84
C LYS A 104 11.27 6.35 -6.47
N GLY A 105 11.96 6.93 -7.45
CA GLY A 105 13.05 6.26 -8.17
C GLY A 105 14.28 5.92 -7.30
N ASP A 106 14.41 6.56 -6.14
CA ASP A 106 15.46 6.27 -5.14
C ASP A 106 15.04 5.19 -4.13
N LYS A 107 13.89 4.52 -4.35
CA LYS A 107 13.23 3.57 -3.45
C LYS A 107 12.61 4.18 -2.18
N SER A 108 12.71 5.49 -1.98
CA SER A 108 11.90 6.16 -0.96
C SER A 108 10.42 6.13 -1.34
N LYS A 109 9.55 6.33 -0.36
CA LYS A 109 8.10 6.33 -0.59
C LYS A 109 7.38 7.36 0.26
N ILE A 110 6.29 7.89 -0.29
CA ILE A 110 5.39 8.82 0.41
C ILE A 110 4.02 8.17 0.51
N ILE A 111 3.57 7.93 1.74
CA ILE A 111 2.23 7.42 2.04
C ILE A 111 1.32 8.62 2.31
N HIS A 112 0.22 8.67 1.57
CA HIS A 112 -0.88 9.59 1.78
C HIS A 112 -2.08 8.78 2.25
N VAL A 113 -2.53 9.01 3.48
CA VAL A 113 -3.79 8.42 3.96
C VAL A 113 -4.84 9.51 3.94
N LEU A 114 -5.91 9.26 3.18
CA LEU A 114 -7.08 10.12 3.10
C LEU A 114 -8.23 9.36 3.77
N ASP A 115 -8.54 9.75 5.00
CA ASP A 115 -9.75 9.34 5.71
C ASP A 115 -10.64 10.58 5.88
N SER A 116 -11.95 10.41 5.94
CA SER A 116 -12.90 11.51 6.14
C SER A 116 -12.65 12.28 7.44
N ASN A 117 -11.94 11.67 8.40
CA ASN A 117 -11.67 12.25 9.71
C ASN A 117 -10.22 12.76 9.90
N TYR A 118 -9.30 12.45 8.98
CA TYR A 118 -7.89 12.87 9.10
C TYR A 118 -7.14 12.74 7.77
N MET A 119 -6.15 13.60 7.61
CA MET A 119 -5.16 13.51 6.54
C MET A 119 -3.81 13.19 7.16
N SER A 120 -3.09 12.25 6.56
CA SER A 120 -1.68 12.03 6.90
C SER A 120 -0.80 12.06 5.68
N LYS A 121 0.45 12.46 5.91
CA LYS A 121 1.53 12.35 4.93
C LYS A 121 2.76 11.83 5.64
N ILE A 122 3.19 10.63 5.25
CA ILE A 122 4.34 9.94 5.84
C ILE A 122 5.36 9.71 4.74
N TYR A 123 6.60 10.05 4.99
CA TYR A 123 7.73 9.85 4.13
C TYR A 123 8.62 8.79 4.76
N ILE A 124 9.05 7.84 3.95
CA ILE A 124 9.91 6.74 4.37
C ILE A 124 11.08 6.72 3.40
N ASN A 125 12.29 6.79 3.94
CA ASN A 125 13.49 6.73 3.13
C ASN A 125 13.69 5.31 2.54
N SER A 126 14.68 5.18 1.66
CA SER A 126 14.89 3.99 0.85
C SER A 126 15.25 2.73 1.64
N ASP A 127 15.99 2.88 2.75
CA ASP A 127 16.37 1.80 3.66
C ASP A 127 15.39 1.61 4.84
N SER A 128 14.32 2.40 4.89
CA SER A 128 13.30 2.41 5.95
C SER A 128 13.83 2.71 7.36
N THR A 129 15.06 3.21 7.50
CA THR A 129 15.63 3.64 8.80
C THR A 129 15.06 4.97 9.27
N GLN A 130 14.57 5.81 8.35
CA GLN A 130 14.00 7.11 8.65
C GLN A 130 12.57 7.23 8.14
N ILE A 131 11.67 7.53 9.06
CA ILE A 131 10.26 7.77 8.77
C ILE A 131 9.91 9.14 9.35
N HIS A 132 9.37 10.04 8.54
CA HIS A 132 8.93 11.33 9.02
C HIS A 132 7.58 11.70 8.42
N GLY A 133 6.73 12.40 9.15
CA GLY A 133 5.42 12.75 8.64
C GLY A 133 4.55 13.46 9.64
N TYR A 134 3.27 13.55 9.29
CA TYR A 134 2.27 14.12 10.18
C TYR A 134 0.90 13.48 9.98
N TYR A 135 0.10 13.56 11.04
CA TYR A 135 -1.32 13.24 11.07
C TYR A 135 -2.10 14.46 11.55
N LEU A 136 -3.14 14.85 10.81
CA LEU A 136 -4.06 15.90 11.21
C LEU A 136 -5.24 15.31 11.97
N VAL A 137 -5.44 15.69 13.23
CA VAL A 137 -6.56 15.24 14.07
C VAL A 137 -7.36 16.46 14.50
N GLY A 138 -8.48 16.72 13.82
CA GLY A 138 -9.20 17.98 13.98
C GLY A 138 -8.32 19.16 13.53
N ASN A 139 -8.04 20.09 14.44
CA ASN A 139 -7.16 21.24 14.19
C ASN A 139 -5.70 21.00 14.65
N ASP A 140 -5.41 19.86 15.27
CA ASP A 140 -4.08 19.53 15.75
C ASP A 140 -3.27 18.78 14.69
N SER A 141 -1.95 18.94 14.75
CA SER A 141 -1.00 18.19 13.94
C SER A 141 -0.07 17.39 14.84
N ILE A 142 -0.10 16.07 14.67
CA ILE A 142 0.81 15.13 15.31
C ILE A 142 1.93 14.87 14.31
N THR A 143 3.14 15.30 14.64
CA THR A 143 4.34 14.99 13.85
C THR A 143 4.92 13.66 14.29
N VAL A 144 5.36 12.88 13.33
CA VAL A 144 5.93 11.56 13.55
C VAL A 144 7.35 11.58 13.03
N ASN A 145 8.30 11.19 13.86
CA ASN A 145 9.70 11.04 13.46
C ASN A 145 10.20 9.71 14.00
N CYS A 146 10.75 8.87 13.13
CA CYS A 146 11.35 7.61 13.49
C CYS A 146 12.77 7.53 12.96
N TYR A 147 13.66 7.03 13.81
CA TYR A 147 15.06 6.77 13.50
C TYR A 147 15.41 5.38 14.00
N ASP A 148 15.92 4.53 13.12
CA ASP A 148 16.33 3.16 13.45
C ASP A 148 15.22 2.38 14.17
N SER A 149 14.02 2.39 13.57
CA SER A 149 12.79 1.80 14.12
C SER A 149 12.22 2.46 15.37
N LEU A 150 12.91 3.37 16.06
CA LEU A 150 12.31 4.05 17.21
C LEU A 150 11.51 5.27 16.75
N CYS A 151 10.20 5.24 16.96
CA CYS A 151 9.28 6.30 16.56
C CYS A 151 8.88 7.20 17.73
N HIS A 152 8.81 8.51 17.46
CA HIS A 152 8.33 9.53 18.39
C HIS A 152 7.16 10.28 17.76
N PHE A 153 6.05 10.36 18.50
CA PHE A 153 4.93 11.21 18.14
C PHE A 153 4.99 12.48 18.96
N ASN A 154 5.05 13.61 18.27
CA ASN A 154 5.15 14.93 18.88
C ASN A 154 3.91 15.75 18.55
N LEU A 155 3.30 16.28 19.60
CA LEU A 155 2.16 17.20 19.53
C LEU A 155 2.62 18.54 20.08
N MET A 156 2.42 19.62 19.32
CA MET A 156 2.82 20.97 19.73
C MET A 156 4.29 21.05 20.21
N GLY A 157 5.17 20.26 19.58
CA GLY A 157 6.60 20.18 19.91
C GLY A 157 6.95 19.29 21.12
N GLN A 158 5.97 18.68 21.78
CA GLN A 158 6.21 17.77 22.91
C GLN A 158 6.03 16.31 22.48
N ASN A 159 7.03 15.47 22.78
CA ASN A 159 6.93 14.02 22.61
C ASN A 159 5.95 13.46 23.65
N PHE A 160 4.91 12.77 23.18
CA PHE A 160 3.92 12.14 24.07
C PHE A 160 3.83 10.62 23.91
N LEU A 161 4.37 10.05 22.82
CA LEU A 161 4.35 8.62 22.60
C LEU A 161 5.62 8.18 21.89
N THR A 162 6.21 7.09 22.38
CA THR A 162 7.38 6.46 21.77
C THR A 162 7.15 4.96 21.66
N PHE A 163 7.50 4.37 20.52
CA PHE A 163 7.32 2.95 20.25
C PHE A 163 8.31 2.44 19.19
N ASP A 164 8.54 1.13 19.19
CA ASP A 164 9.34 0.45 18.18
C ASP A 164 8.47 0.10 16.96
N TYR A 165 8.84 0.63 15.80
CA TYR A 165 8.24 0.35 14.50
C TYR A 165 8.77 -0.97 13.92
N LYS A 166 7.85 -1.87 13.60
CA LYS A 166 8.14 -3.11 12.87
C LYS A 166 7.48 -3.08 11.49
N GLU A 167 6.22 -2.67 11.42
CA GLU A 167 5.44 -2.63 10.20
C GLU A 167 4.36 -1.53 10.21
N MET A 168 3.79 -1.23 9.03
CA MET A 168 2.80 -0.13 8.89
C MET A 168 1.54 -0.33 9.75
N THR A 169 1.17 -1.57 10.05
CA THR A 169 0.08 -1.90 10.98
C THR A 169 0.31 -1.33 12.38
N ASP A 170 1.57 -1.16 12.81
CA ASP A 170 1.89 -0.51 14.09
C ASP A 170 1.48 0.97 14.07
N PHE A 171 1.75 1.68 12.97
CA PHE A 171 1.30 3.07 12.82
C PHE A 171 -0.23 3.15 12.87
N ASP A 172 -0.91 2.29 12.13
CA ASP A 172 -2.38 2.26 12.13
C ASP A 172 -2.95 1.97 13.52
N TYR A 173 -2.33 1.04 14.26
CA TYR A 173 -2.72 0.71 15.62
C TYR A 173 -2.57 1.90 16.58
N TYR A 174 -1.41 2.57 16.59
CA TYR A 174 -1.19 3.70 17.49
C TYR A 174 -2.05 4.91 17.10
N ILE A 175 -2.29 5.14 15.81
CA ILE A 175 -3.20 6.18 15.33
C ILE A 175 -4.65 5.89 15.72
N ASP A 176 -5.11 4.65 15.58
CA ASP A 176 -6.45 4.25 16.01
C ASP A 176 -6.63 4.42 17.53
N ARG A 177 -5.62 4.09 18.33
CA ARG A 177 -5.64 4.36 19.77
C ARG A 177 -5.72 5.84 20.10
N LEU A 178 -5.06 6.69 19.31
CA LEU A 178 -5.17 8.13 19.46
C LEU A 178 -6.61 8.60 19.16
N GLN A 179 -7.23 8.04 18.13
CA GLN A 179 -8.61 8.33 17.75
C GLN A 179 -9.62 7.92 18.83
N ASN A 180 -9.42 6.78 19.49
CA ASN A 180 -10.34 6.21 20.48
C ASN A 180 -10.27 6.85 21.89
N LYS A 181 -10.06 8.18 21.96
CA LYS A 181 -10.05 9.02 23.18
C LYS A 181 -8.95 8.73 24.21
N ILE A 182 -8.01 7.81 23.94
CA ILE A 182 -6.80 7.66 24.77
C ILE A 182 -5.95 8.95 24.65
N TYR A 183 -5.91 9.54 23.46
CA TYR A 183 -5.27 10.84 23.19
C TYR A 183 -5.79 11.97 24.10
N ASN A 184 -7.10 12.08 24.27
CA ASN A 184 -7.69 13.09 25.17
C ASN A 184 -7.25 12.89 26.63
N ARG A 185 -7.00 11.64 27.06
CA ARG A 185 -6.52 11.33 28.41
C ARG A 185 -5.04 11.66 28.57
N GLU A 186 -4.23 11.40 27.54
CA GLU A 186 -2.78 11.67 27.52
C GLU A 186 -2.51 13.20 27.44
N ILE A 187 -3.21 13.94 26.57
CA ILE A 187 -3.13 15.42 26.53
C ILE A 187 -3.50 16.04 27.87
N LYS A 188 -4.57 15.55 28.52
CA LYS A 188 -4.97 16.06 29.84
C LYS A 188 -3.89 15.89 30.90
N LYS A 189 -3.08 14.82 30.85
CA LYS A 189 -1.94 14.64 31.78
C LYS A 189 -0.80 15.63 31.51
N ILE A 190 -0.56 15.97 30.25
CA ILE A 190 0.47 16.94 29.86
C ILE A 190 0.07 18.35 30.30
N ASN A 191 -1.20 18.74 30.06
CA ASN A 191 -1.73 20.05 30.43
C ASN A 191 -2.00 20.24 31.94
N THR A 192 -1.76 19.22 32.77
CA THR A 192 -1.91 19.29 34.24
C THR A 192 -0.59 19.23 35.01
N ARG A 193 0.56 19.31 34.32
CA ARG A 193 1.88 19.55 34.90
C ARG A 193 2.33 20.97 34.61
#